data_AF-A0A9Q9VXV7-F1
#
_entry.id   AF-A0A9Q9VXV7-F1
#
_cell.length_a   1.000
_cell.length_b   1.000
_cell.length_c   1.000
_cell.angle_alpha   90.00
_cell.angle_beta   90.00
_cell.angle_gamma   90.00
#
_symmetry.space_group_name_H-M   'P 1'
#
loop_
_entity.id
_entity.type
_entity.pdbx_description
1 polymer ?
#
loop_
_entity_poly.entity_id
_entity_poly.type
_entity_poly.pdbx_seq_one_letter_code
_entity_poly.pdbx_strand_id
1 'polypeptide(L)'
;MSSELKSWSDSRQYCRERGADLVIINTEEKQKFISSFIKERVWIGLSDREQEGVMKWVDNSTLKQGFWIKGEPNDEHGIEDCIELTPSHPALNWNDLPCSEMRKGFCEK
;
A
#
# COMPACT_ATOMS: atom_id res chain seq x y z
N MET A 1 12.37 0.94 -0.50
CA MET A 1 11.57 0.69 -1.72
C MET A 1 12.23 -0.40 -2.53
N SER A 2 11.45 -1.26 -3.20
CA SER A 2 11.98 -2.26 -4.16
C SER A 2 12.66 -1.55 -5.33
N SER A 3 13.60 -2.24 -5.98
CA SER A 3 14.28 -1.72 -7.17
C SER A 3 13.47 -1.87 -8.46
N GLU A 4 12.47 -2.75 -8.47
CA GLU A 4 11.70 -3.13 -9.65
C GLU A 4 10.20 -2.91 -9.43
N LEU A 5 9.48 -2.65 -10.52
CA LEU A 5 8.02 -2.64 -10.58
C LEU A 5 7.52 -4.08 -10.59
N LYS A 6 6.60 -4.41 -9.68
CA LYS A 6 6.06 -5.75 -9.50
C LYS A 6 4.58 -5.68 -9.09
N SER A 7 3.88 -6.80 -9.22
CA SER A 7 2.55 -6.98 -8.60
C SER A 7 2.67 -6.82 -7.09
N TRP A 8 1.56 -6.57 -6.40
CA TRP A 8 1.58 -6.42 -4.93
C TRP A 8 2.18 -7.64 -4.24
N SER A 9 1.80 -8.85 -4.68
CA SER A 9 2.30 -10.12 -4.11
C SER A 9 3.81 -10.28 -4.31
N ASP A 10 4.29 -9.98 -5.51
CA ASP A 10 5.70 -10.09 -5.85
C ASP A 10 6.54 -9.00 -5.18
N SER A 11 6.00 -7.79 -5.00
CA SER A 11 6.62 -6.75 -4.19
C SER A 11 6.74 -7.16 -2.72
N ARG A 12 5.71 -7.80 -2.15
CA ARG A 12 5.76 -8.35 -0.79
C ARG A 12 6.82 -9.43 -0.66
N GLN A 13 6.86 -10.37 -1.61
CA GLN A 13 7.88 -11.40 -1.65
C GLN A 13 9.28 -10.79 -1.73
N TYR A 14 9.50 -9.79 -2.59
CA TYR A 14 10.78 -9.09 -2.69
C TYR A 14 11.26 -8.52 -1.36
N CYS A 15 10.36 -7.91 -0.58
CA CYS A 15 10.67 -7.39 0.76
C CYS A 15 11.02 -8.53 1.71
N ARG A 16 10.24 -9.62 1.72
CA ARG A 16 10.45 -10.80 2.59
C ARG A 16 11.78 -11.49 2.36
N GLU A 17 12.19 -11.66 1.10
CA GLU A 17 13.51 -12.20 0.75
C GLU A 17 14.69 -11.39 1.29
N ARG A 18 14.44 -10.14 1.71
CA ARG A 18 15.44 -9.21 2.27
C ARG A 18 15.25 -8.97 3.77
N GLY A 19 14.47 -9.83 4.44
CA GLY A 19 14.19 -9.74 5.87
C GLY A 19 13.36 -8.52 6.25
N ALA A 20 12.42 -8.13 5.39
CA ALA A 20 11.47 -7.03 5.54
C ALA A 20 10.05 -7.50 5.15
N ASP A 21 9.03 -6.65 5.22
CA ASP A 21 7.72 -6.84 4.57
C ASP A 21 7.28 -5.51 3.92
N LEU A 22 6.14 -5.48 3.24
CA LEU A 22 5.57 -4.20 2.79
C LEU A 22 5.17 -3.35 4.01
N VAL A 23 5.34 -2.03 3.89
CA VAL A 23 5.16 -1.09 5.00
C VAL A 23 3.73 -1.05 5.53
N ILE A 24 3.61 -1.07 6.85
CA ILE A 24 2.38 -0.87 7.61
C ILE A 24 2.31 0.58 8.07
N ILE A 25 1.23 1.29 7.78
CA ILE A 25 1.09 2.69 8.16
C ILE A 25 -0.02 2.81 9.20
N ASN A 26 0.37 2.91 10.46
CA ASN A 26 -0.53 2.92 11.61
C ASN A 26 -0.52 4.24 12.40
N THR A 27 0.23 5.24 11.94
CA THR A 27 0.30 6.57 12.55
C THR A 27 0.38 7.66 11.49
N GLU A 28 -0.11 8.84 11.83
CA GLU A 28 -0.07 10.02 10.95
C GLU A 28 1.38 10.51 10.72
N GLU A 29 2.25 10.37 11.71
CA GLU A 29 3.68 10.70 11.57
C GLU A 29 4.35 9.82 10.52
N LYS A 30 4.12 8.50 10.56
CA LYS A 30 4.66 7.55 9.58
C LYS A 30 4.11 7.83 8.18
N GLN A 31 2.81 8.13 8.08
CA GLN A 31 2.17 8.53 6.83
C GLN A 31 2.86 9.77 6.21
N LYS A 32 3.07 10.82 7.00
CA LYS A 32 3.75 12.05 6.54
C LYS A 32 5.20 11.79 6.15
N PHE A 33 5.92 11.02 6.95
CA PHE A 33 7.31 10.65 6.66
C PHE A 33 7.43 9.92 5.32
N ILE A 34 6.64 8.86 5.11
CA ILE A 34 6.68 8.09 3.86
C ILE A 34 6.25 8.95 2.68
N SER A 35 5.17 9.73 2.83
CA SER A 35 4.67 10.62 1.77
C SER A 35 5.69 11.67 1.35
N SER A 36 6.53 12.15 2.28
CA SER A 36 7.64 13.07 1.97
C SER A 36 8.81 12.42 1.21
N PHE A 37 8.94 11.10 1.31
CA PHE A 37 10.05 10.33 0.75
C PHE A 37 9.75 9.77 -0.65
N ILE A 38 8.50 9.38 -0.91
CA ILE A 38 8.11 8.78 -2.20
C ILE A 38 8.09 9.83 -3.31
N LYS A 39 8.58 9.46 -4.49
CA LYS A 39 8.55 10.30 -5.71
C LYS A 39 7.75 9.67 -6.85
N GLU A 40 7.27 8.46 -6.62
CA GLU A 40 6.53 7.63 -7.56
C GLU A 40 5.47 6.86 -6.78
N ARG A 41 4.56 6.21 -7.52
CA ARG A 41 3.51 5.38 -6.91
C ARG A 41 4.12 4.10 -6.36
N VAL A 42 3.73 3.73 -5.13
CA VAL A 42 4.32 2.57 -4.45
C VAL A 42 3.27 1.73 -3.74
N TRP A 43 3.44 0.41 -3.73
CA TRP A 43 2.66 -0.50 -2.90
C TRP A 43 2.99 -0.35 -1.42
N ILE A 44 1.96 -0.41 -0.58
CA ILE A 44 2.06 -0.58 0.87
C ILE A 44 1.46 -1.92 1.29
N GLY A 45 1.66 -2.30 2.55
CA GLY A 45 1.27 -3.61 3.07
C GLY A 45 -0.21 -3.75 3.39
N LEU A 46 -1.09 -2.95 2.77
CA LEU A 46 -2.54 -2.98 2.99
C LEU A 46 -3.25 -3.62 1.79
N SER A 47 -4.20 -4.49 2.07
CA SER A 47 -5.06 -5.13 1.07
C SER A 47 -6.30 -5.73 1.73
N ASP A 48 -7.36 -5.96 0.97
CA ASP A 48 -8.55 -6.72 1.38
C ASP A 48 -8.79 -7.98 0.53
N ARG A 49 -7.79 -8.39 -0.25
CA ARG A 49 -7.74 -9.65 -1.02
C ARG A 49 -8.23 -10.92 -0.33
N GLU A 50 -8.16 -10.98 1.00
CA GLU A 50 -8.65 -12.13 1.77
C GLU A 50 -10.18 -12.11 1.94
N GLN A 51 -10.75 -10.92 2.05
CA GLN A 51 -12.16 -10.68 2.26
C GLN A 51 -12.49 -9.24 1.87
N GLU A 52 -13.21 -9.08 0.76
CA GLU A 52 -13.68 -7.80 0.22
C GLU A 52 -14.28 -6.89 1.29
N GLY A 53 -13.85 -5.61 1.31
CA GLY A 53 -14.25 -4.62 2.30
C GLY A 53 -13.61 -4.76 3.68
N VAL A 54 -12.73 -5.76 3.90
CA VAL A 54 -11.99 -5.96 5.15
C VAL A 54 -10.49 -5.76 4.92
N MET A 55 -10.09 -4.48 4.97
CA MET A 55 -8.69 -4.06 4.83
C MET A 55 -7.81 -4.61 5.97
N LYS A 56 -6.83 -5.44 5.60
CA LYS A 56 -5.83 -6.02 6.49
C LYS A 56 -4.42 -5.65 6.09
N TRP A 57 -3.60 -5.41 7.09
CA TRP A 57 -2.16 -5.26 6.94
C TRP A 57 -1.49 -6.62 6.76
N VAL A 58 -0.26 -6.61 6.23
CA VAL A 58 0.57 -7.80 6.06
C VAL A 58 0.92 -8.54 7.38
N ASP A 59 0.67 -7.93 8.54
CA ASP A 59 0.78 -8.55 9.88
C ASP A 59 -0.55 -9.13 10.40
N ASN A 60 -1.59 -9.16 9.56
CA ASN A 60 -2.96 -9.58 9.84
C ASN A 60 -3.77 -8.64 10.73
N SER A 61 -3.25 -7.47 11.11
CA SER A 61 -4.04 -6.47 11.82
C SER A 61 -5.04 -5.77 10.90
N THR A 62 -6.23 -5.47 11.42
CA THR A 62 -7.26 -4.73 10.67
C THR A 62 -6.93 -3.24 10.64
N LEU A 63 -7.24 -2.59 9.51
CA LEU A 63 -7.14 -1.14 9.38
C LEU A 63 -8.00 -0.42 10.42
N LYS A 64 -7.41 0.52 11.16
CA LYS A 64 -8.13 1.40 12.09
C LYS A 64 -8.44 2.77 11.48
N GLN A 65 -7.50 3.29 10.70
CA GLN A 65 -7.59 4.59 10.05
C GLN A 65 -6.82 4.52 8.75
N GLY A 66 -7.46 4.92 7.64
CA GLY A 66 -6.79 5.08 6.35
C GLY A 66 -6.52 6.55 6.02
N PHE A 67 -5.56 6.76 5.12
CA PHE A 67 -5.17 8.09 4.63
C PHE A 67 -5.51 8.23 3.14
N TRP A 68 -6.78 7.97 2.84
CA TRP A 68 -7.36 7.89 1.50
C TRP A 68 -7.37 9.21 0.77
N ILE A 69 -7.13 9.17 -0.55
CA ILE A 69 -7.50 10.27 -1.44
C ILE A 69 -9.03 10.45 -1.33
N LYS A 70 -9.50 11.68 -1.51
CA LYS A 70 -10.93 11.95 -1.51
C LYS A 70 -11.62 11.15 -2.62
N GLY A 71 -12.48 10.22 -2.24
CA GLY A 71 -13.18 9.32 -3.16
C GLY A 71 -12.77 7.85 -2.98
N GLU A 72 -11.64 7.59 -2.32
CA GLU A 72 -11.08 6.25 -2.15
C GLU A 72 -11.40 5.65 -0.76
N PRO A 73 -11.34 4.30 -0.63
CA PRO A 73 -11.24 3.34 -1.73
C PRO A 73 -12.54 3.29 -2.53
N ASN A 74 -12.44 3.17 -3.86
CA ASN A 74 -13.60 3.23 -4.75
C ASN A 74 -13.98 1.87 -5.38
N ASP A 75 -13.10 0.88 -5.25
CA ASP A 75 -13.23 -0.47 -5.79
C ASP A 75 -13.64 -0.47 -7.27
N GLU A 76 -12.82 0.19 -8.12
CA GLU A 76 -13.15 0.39 -9.53
C GLU A 76 -13.37 -0.96 -10.21
N HIS A 77 -14.61 -1.21 -10.66
CA HIS A 77 -15.04 -2.47 -11.28
C HIS A 77 -15.03 -3.72 -10.36
N GLY A 78 -14.87 -3.59 -9.05
CA GLY A 78 -14.93 -4.73 -8.12
C GLY A 78 -13.66 -5.58 -8.11
N ILE A 79 -12.50 -4.98 -8.36
CA ILE A 79 -11.23 -5.69 -8.57
C ILE A 79 -10.02 -5.02 -7.90
N GLU A 80 -10.23 -3.96 -7.10
CA GLU A 80 -9.14 -3.13 -6.57
C GLU A 80 -8.75 -3.49 -5.14
N ASP A 81 -8.12 -4.66 -4.96
CA ASP A 81 -7.92 -5.17 -3.60
C ASP A 81 -6.58 -4.74 -2.93
N CYS A 82 -5.77 -3.88 -3.57
CA CYS A 82 -4.40 -3.56 -3.14
C CYS A 82 -4.12 -2.06 -3.10
N ILE A 83 -3.42 -1.61 -2.06
CA ILE A 83 -3.28 -0.17 -1.81
C ILE A 83 -1.93 0.38 -2.24
N GLU A 84 -1.97 1.42 -3.08
CA GLU A 84 -0.82 2.26 -3.42
C GLU A 84 -0.82 3.60 -2.66
N LEU A 85 0.38 4.17 -2.50
CA LEU A 85 0.56 5.59 -2.21
C LEU A 85 0.86 6.34 -3.49
N THR A 86 0.25 7.49 -3.67
CA THR A 86 0.56 8.43 -4.75
C THR A 86 1.39 9.61 -4.23
N PRO A 87 2.36 10.14 -5.00
CA PRO A 87 3.18 11.28 -4.56
C PRO A 87 2.44 12.63 -4.67
N SER A 88 1.18 12.66 -5.13
CA SER A 88 0.46 13.89 -5.47
C SER A 88 -0.12 14.65 -4.28
N HIS A 89 -0.24 14.00 -3.11
CA HIS A 89 -0.82 14.61 -1.91
C HIS A 89 0.05 14.31 -0.66
N PRO A 90 0.36 15.30 0.17
CA PRO A 90 1.35 15.15 1.25
C PRO A 90 0.88 14.34 2.47
N ALA A 91 -0.43 14.10 2.63
CA ALA A 91 -0.97 13.43 3.81
C ALA A 91 -2.11 12.44 3.50
N LEU A 92 -2.91 12.70 2.46
CA LEU A 92 -4.04 11.86 2.04
C LEU A 92 -3.82 11.42 0.60
N ASN A 93 -3.23 10.23 0.43
CA ASN A 93 -2.69 9.80 -0.86
C ASN A 93 -2.83 8.30 -1.15
N TRP A 94 -3.66 7.59 -0.38
CA TRP A 94 -3.91 6.17 -0.60
C TRP A 94 -4.97 5.98 -1.69
N ASN A 95 -4.73 5.01 -2.56
CA ASN A 95 -5.61 4.57 -3.63
C ASN A 95 -5.61 3.05 -3.63
N ASP A 96 -6.77 2.42 -3.71
CA ASP A 96 -6.91 1.04 -4.10
C ASP A 96 -6.66 0.86 -5.61
N LEU A 97 -6.13 -0.28 -6.01
CA LEU A 97 -5.84 -0.64 -7.40
C LEU A 97 -5.88 -2.16 -7.56
N PRO A 98 -6.05 -2.67 -8.80
CA PRO A 98 -5.90 -4.08 -9.06
C PRO A 98 -4.51 -4.55 -8.65
N CYS A 99 -4.44 -5.61 -7.85
CA CYS A 99 -3.18 -6.12 -7.31
C CYS A 99 -2.15 -6.55 -8.37
N SER A 100 -2.58 -6.78 -9.61
CA SER A 100 -1.75 -7.09 -10.77
C SER A 100 -0.99 -5.87 -11.33
N GLU A 101 -1.35 -4.65 -10.91
CA GLU A 101 -0.65 -3.44 -11.31
C GLU A 101 0.83 -3.48 -10.88
N MET A 102 1.67 -2.89 -11.71
CA MET A 102 3.11 -2.94 -11.51
C MET A 102 3.58 -1.66 -10.81
N ARG A 103 3.97 -1.77 -9.54
CA ARG A 103 4.50 -0.67 -8.71
C ARG A 103 5.73 -1.13 -7.94
N LYS A 104 6.53 -0.18 -7.43
CA LYS A 104 7.57 -0.52 -6.45
C LYS A 104 6.91 -0.77 -5.10
N GLY A 105 7.41 -1.72 -4.32
CA GLY A 105 6.98 -1.92 -2.93
C GLY A 105 7.77 -1.04 -1.96
N PHE A 106 7.11 -0.38 -1.02
CA PHE A 106 7.81 0.25 0.09
C PHE A 106 8.06 -0.78 1.20
N CYS A 107 9.27 -1.33 1.27
CA CYS A 107 9.64 -2.31 2.28
C CYS A 107 9.97 -1.66 3.64
N GLU A 108 9.61 -2.31 4.73
CA GLU A 108 10.05 -2.00 6.10
C GLU A 108 10.49 -3.25 6.87
N LYS A 109 11.36 -3.05 7.86
CA LYS A 109 11.86 -4.10 8.76
C LYS A 109 11.19 -4.02 10.11
#